data_AF-A0A939G0S5-F1
#
_entry.id   AF-A0A939G0S5-F1
#
_cell.length_a   1.000
_cell.length_b   1.000
_cell.length_c   1.000
_cell.angle_alpha   90.00
_cell.angle_beta   90.00
_cell.angle_gamma   90.00
#
_symmetry.space_group_name_H-M   'P 1'
#
loop_
_entity.id
_entity.type
_entity.pdbx_description
1 polymer ?
#
loop_
_entity_poly.entity_id
_entity_poly.type
_entity_poly.pdbx_seq_one_letter_code
_entity_poly.pdbx_strand_id
1 'polypeptide(L)'
;MNTASLAQDNKEQLVDKIEQSNVWMTGYVVEKLFTINLSPTMWEAVLAAPSQPRGRDSFKRMAQAIVDFSDKAGYTSLDEKCGFNVQTDKAKEYKSTCQEQIDGLAKRITFKLDAPSIAKNPDSFNLTMGYLTTIADFFGSRSKYIADGWRPKGDKLNIVLAPLVTATGVKVAWSTDGQTVTVSGPANKEVPGWNDAILNGLAKGGKGGAAAKN
;
A
#
# COMPACT_ATOMS: atom_id res chain seq x y z
N MET A 1 -10.56 -26.40 3.84
CA MET A 1 -10.69 -25.04 3.29
C MET A 1 -9.73 -24.90 2.13
N ASN A 2 -10.17 -24.30 1.01
CA ASN A 2 -9.28 -23.98 -0.11
C ASN A 2 -8.46 -22.72 0.25
N THR A 3 -7.22 -22.61 -0.20
CA THR A 3 -6.30 -21.51 0.13
C THR A 3 -6.87 -20.13 -0.22
N ALA A 4 -7.70 -20.06 -1.26
CA ALA A 4 -8.40 -18.83 -1.66
C ALA A 4 -9.45 -18.35 -0.65
N SER A 5 -10.18 -19.27 0.01
CA SER A 5 -11.19 -18.88 1.02
C SER A 5 -10.51 -18.37 2.29
N LEU A 6 -9.42 -19.01 2.72
CA LEU A 6 -8.66 -18.58 3.90
C LEU A 6 -8.01 -17.20 3.72
N ALA A 7 -7.49 -16.90 2.52
CA ALA A 7 -6.92 -15.58 2.24
C ALA A 7 -7.98 -14.46 2.29
N GLN A 8 -9.18 -14.75 1.82
CA GLN A 8 -10.31 -13.82 1.89
C GLN A 8 -10.77 -13.61 3.35
N ASP A 9 -10.97 -14.69 4.12
CA ASP A 9 -11.37 -14.62 5.53
C ASP A 9 -10.36 -13.83 6.38
N ASN A 10 -9.06 -14.02 6.13
CA ASN A 10 -8.01 -13.27 6.84
C ASN A 10 -7.95 -11.80 6.44
N LYS A 11 -8.25 -11.48 5.17
CA LYS A 11 -8.34 -10.10 4.71
C LYS A 11 -9.53 -9.38 5.36
N GLU A 12 -10.69 -10.04 5.47
CA GLU A 12 -11.86 -9.50 6.18
C GLU A 12 -11.53 -9.20 7.65
N GLN A 13 -10.88 -10.13 8.34
CA GLN A 13 -10.40 -9.90 9.72
C GLN A 13 -9.40 -8.74 9.82
N LEU A 14 -8.52 -8.56 8.83
CA LEU A 14 -7.60 -7.43 8.79
C LEU A 14 -8.35 -6.11 8.64
N VAL A 15 -9.33 -6.05 7.72
CA VAL A 15 -10.19 -4.89 7.50
C VAL A 15 -10.91 -4.53 8.79
N ASP A 16 -11.62 -5.47 9.41
CA ASP A 16 -12.37 -5.25 10.65
C ASP A 16 -11.48 -4.67 11.77
N LYS A 17 -10.27 -5.23 11.94
CA LYS A 17 -9.32 -4.77 12.95
C LYS A 17 -8.75 -3.37 12.63
N ILE A 18 -8.60 -3.01 11.36
CA ILE A 18 -8.20 -1.66 10.95
C ILE A 18 -9.34 -0.68 11.23
N GLU A 19 -10.59 -1.02 10.90
CA GLU A 19 -11.75 -0.13 11.08
C GLU A 19 -12.02 0.18 12.56
N GLN A 20 -11.83 -0.81 13.45
CA GLN A 20 -11.93 -0.63 14.91
C GLN A 20 -10.95 0.41 15.47
N SER A 21 -9.91 0.77 14.72
CA SER A 21 -8.94 1.82 15.11
C SER A 21 -9.39 3.26 14.76
N ASN A 22 -10.70 3.49 14.64
CA ASN A 22 -11.37 4.77 14.32
C ASN A 22 -11.09 5.34 12.91
N VAL A 23 -10.66 4.52 11.95
CA VAL A 23 -10.42 4.97 10.57
C VAL A 23 -11.02 3.99 9.57
N TRP A 24 -12.36 3.91 9.55
CA TRP A 24 -13.11 3.01 8.65
C TRP A 24 -12.65 3.15 7.19
N MET A 25 -12.34 4.37 6.75
CA MET A 25 -11.87 4.67 5.40
C MET A 25 -10.65 3.81 5.00
N THR A 26 -9.66 3.69 5.89
CA THR A 26 -8.45 2.89 5.59
C THR A 26 -8.75 1.40 5.51
N GLY A 27 -9.69 0.89 6.31
CA GLY A 27 -10.17 -0.49 6.20
C GLY A 27 -10.85 -0.73 4.85
N TYR A 28 -11.77 0.16 4.46
CA TYR A 28 -12.46 0.09 3.17
C TYR A 28 -11.51 0.20 1.97
N VAL A 29 -10.47 1.04 2.06
CA VAL A 29 -9.40 1.10 1.03
C VAL A 29 -8.66 -0.24 0.94
N VAL A 30 -8.30 -0.87 2.05
CA VAL A 30 -7.71 -2.23 2.03
C VAL A 30 -8.69 -3.24 1.43
N GLU A 31 -9.97 -3.16 1.78
CA GLU A 31 -11.00 -4.04 1.22
C GLU A 31 -11.06 -3.93 -0.31
N LYS A 32 -11.11 -2.72 -0.86
CA LYS A 32 -11.39 -2.49 -2.28
C LYS A 32 -10.15 -2.49 -3.18
N LEU A 33 -9.02 -1.97 -2.70
CA LEU A 33 -7.85 -1.74 -3.56
C LEU A 33 -6.76 -2.82 -3.38
N PHE A 34 -6.82 -3.63 -2.31
CA PHE A 34 -5.72 -4.54 -1.98
C PHE A 34 -6.03 -5.98 -2.37
N THR A 35 -5.06 -6.65 -2.97
CA THR A 35 -4.99 -8.12 -3.06
C THR A 35 -3.85 -8.61 -2.18
N ILE A 36 -4.13 -9.44 -1.18
CA ILE A 36 -3.13 -9.85 -0.18
C ILE A 36 -3.01 -11.38 -0.19
N ASN A 37 -1.87 -11.85 -0.71
CA ASN A 37 -1.51 -13.26 -0.73
C ASN A 37 -0.30 -13.46 0.20
N LEU A 38 -0.55 -14.03 1.38
CA LEU A 38 0.47 -14.35 2.37
C LEU A 38 0.42 -15.83 2.72
N SER A 39 1.55 -16.37 3.19
CA SER A 39 1.52 -17.69 3.84
C SER A 39 0.66 -17.64 5.12
N PRO A 40 0.13 -18.79 5.59
CA PRO A 40 -0.67 -18.83 6.81
C PRO A 40 0.04 -18.21 8.03
N THR A 41 1.34 -18.50 8.19
CA THR A 41 2.13 -17.98 9.33
C THR A 41 2.41 -16.48 9.23
N MET A 42 2.47 -15.91 8.02
CA MET A 42 2.53 -14.46 7.82
C MET A 42 1.19 -13.80 8.15
N TRP A 43 0.06 -14.41 7.74
CA TRP A 43 -1.27 -13.93 8.11
C TRP A 43 -1.48 -13.89 9.62
N GLU A 44 -1.13 -14.96 10.33
CA GLU A 44 -1.18 -15.02 11.80
C GLU A 44 -0.39 -13.86 12.44
N ALA A 45 0.82 -13.60 11.95
CA ALA A 45 1.65 -12.52 12.48
C ALA A 45 1.08 -11.12 12.19
N VAL A 46 0.57 -10.89 10.97
CA VAL A 46 -0.12 -9.65 10.60
C VAL A 46 -1.32 -9.44 11.52
N LEU A 47 -2.16 -10.46 11.69
CA LEU A 47 -3.39 -10.38 12.50
C LEU A 47 -3.13 -10.37 14.01
N ALA A 48 -1.93 -10.70 14.49
CA ALA A 48 -1.57 -10.62 15.91
C ALA A 48 -0.96 -9.26 16.29
N ALA A 49 -0.13 -8.66 15.44
CA ALA A 49 0.65 -7.46 15.77
C ALA A 49 0.01 -6.15 15.26
N PRO A 50 -0.46 -5.24 16.13
CA PRO A 50 -0.90 -3.90 15.70
C PRO A 50 0.27 -3.07 15.18
N SER A 51 1.28 -2.80 16.02
CA SER A 51 2.30 -1.77 15.79
C SER A 51 3.75 -2.27 15.81
N GLN A 52 4.06 -3.34 16.55
CA GLN A 52 5.40 -3.96 16.61
C GLN A 52 5.25 -5.48 16.55
N PRO A 53 5.86 -6.16 15.56
CA PRO A 53 6.59 -5.62 14.40
C PRO A 53 5.63 -5.21 13.25
N ARG A 54 5.14 -3.96 13.19
CA ARG A 54 4.49 -3.35 12.01
C ARG A 54 3.46 -4.23 11.25
N GLY A 55 2.62 -5.01 11.93
CA GLY A 55 1.66 -5.91 11.27
C GLY A 55 0.52 -5.15 10.59
N ARG A 56 -0.63 -5.04 11.27
CA ARG A 56 -1.83 -4.36 10.72
C ARG A 56 -1.57 -2.90 10.36
N ASP A 57 -0.75 -2.20 11.14
CA ASP A 57 -0.43 -0.79 10.90
C ASP A 57 0.31 -0.54 9.58
N SER A 58 1.04 -1.53 9.03
CA SER A 58 1.66 -1.36 7.72
C SER A 58 0.62 -1.28 6.59
N PHE A 59 -0.44 -2.07 6.68
CA PHE A 59 -1.55 -2.02 5.72
C PHE A 59 -2.34 -0.72 5.88
N LYS A 60 -2.62 -0.31 7.13
CA LYS A 60 -3.25 0.99 7.41
C LYS A 60 -2.43 2.14 6.85
N ARG A 61 -1.10 2.14 7.05
CA ARG A 61 -0.19 3.17 6.53
C ARG A 61 -0.16 3.19 5.00
N MET A 62 -0.12 2.03 4.35
CA MET A 62 -0.17 1.96 2.89
C MET A 62 -1.52 2.45 2.35
N ALA A 63 -2.63 2.10 3.00
CA ALA A 63 -3.96 2.57 2.62
C ALA A 63 -4.07 4.10 2.74
N GLN A 64 -3.62 4.66 3.87
CA GLN A 64 -3.56 6.11 4.04
C GLN A 64 -2.64 6.77 2.99
N ALA A 65 -1.48 6.18 2.68
CA ALA A 65 -0.60 6.72 1.65
C ALA A 65 -1.24 6.74 0.25
N ILE A 66 -2.08 5.75 -0.08
CA ILE A 66 -2.86 5.76 -1.33
C ILE A 66 -3.89 6.89 -1.32
N VAL A 67 -4.55 7.14 -0.19
CA VAL A 67 -5.48 8.26 0.00
C VAL A 67 -4.77 9.61 -0.15
N ASP A 68 -3.65 9.80 0.57
CA ASP A 68 -2.83 11.01 0.49
C ASP A 68 -2.41 11.29 -0.98
N PHE A 69 -2.00 10.24 -1.68
CA PHE A 69 -1.64 10.33 -3.09
C PHE A 69 -2.85 10.68 -3.98
N SER A 70 -3.98 10.00 -3.81
CA SER A 70 -5.15 10.18 -4.67
C SER A 70 -5.76 11.57 -4.52
N ASP A 71 -5.79 12.11 -3.29
CA ASP A 71 -6.24 13.46 -3.02
C ASP A 71 -5.30 14.49 -3.64
N LYS A 72 -3.98 14.37 -3.41
CA LYS A 72 -2.99 15.25 -4.05
C LYS A 72 -3.02 15.15 -5.57
N ALA A 73 -3.33 13.98 -6.12
CA ALA A 73 -3.48 13.78 -7.56
C ALA A 73 -4.78 14.34 -8.13
N GLY A 74 -5.69 14.83 -7.30
CA GLY A 74 -6.99 15.34 -7.71
C GLY A 74 -7.96 14.25 -8.14
N TYR A 75 -7.71 12.99 -7.76
CA TYR A 75 -8.61 11.87 -8.05
C TYR A 75 -9.76 11.81 -7.04
N THR A 76 -9.52 12.26 -5.81
CA THR A 76 -10.44 12.15 -4.68
C THR A 76 -10.37 13.37 -3.76
N SER A 77 -11.22 13.37 -2.73
CA SER A 77 -11.27 14.35 -1.62
C SER A 77 -11.48 13.62 -0.28
N LEU A 78 -10.83 12.47 -0.14
CA LEU A 78 -11.08 11.50 0.92
C LEU A 78 -10.59 11.98 2.28
N ASP A 79 -9.41 12.60 2.38
CA ASP A 79 -8.88 13.10 3.65
C ASP A 79 -9.72 14.25 4.21
N GLU A 80 -10.23 15.12 3.33
CA GLU A 80 -11.09 16.24 3.73
C GLU A 80 -12.44 15.77 4.28
N LYS A 81 -12.96 14.65 3.78
CA LYS A 81 -14.34 14.19 4.04
C LYS A 81 -14.44 13.00 4.99
N CYS A 82 -13.42 12.14 5.01
CA CYS A 82 -13.43 10.86 5.71
C CYS A 82 -12.09 10.51 6.36
N GLY A 83 -11.12 11.43 6.32
CA GLY A 83 -9.81 11.29 6.96
C GLY A 83 -9.87 11.38 8.48
N PHE A 84 -8.72 11.12 9.12
CA PHE A 84 -8.59 11.02 10.58
C PHE A 84 -9.05 12.28 11.36
N ASN A 85 -8.93 13.47 10.75
CA ASN A 85 -9.25 14.74 11.40
C ASN A 85 -10.71 15.20 11.18
N VAL A 86 -11.54 14.40 10.50
CA VAL A 86 -12.93 14.75 10.25
C VAL A 86 -13.79 14.37 11.46
N GLN A 87 -14.64 15.29 11.91
CA GLN A 87 -15.58 15.04 13.01
C GLN A 87 -16.44 13.82 12.71
N THR A 88 -16.61 12.93 13.69
CA THR A 88 -17.26 11.62 13.51
C THR A 88 -18.66 11.71 12.91
N ASP A 89 -19.45 12.71 13.26
CA ASP A 89 -20.80 12.86 12.72
C ASP A 89 -20.80 13.33 11.25
N LYS A 90 -19.86 14.21 10.86
CA LYS A 90 -19.65 14.60 9.46
C LYS A 90 -19.11 13.44 8.62
N ALA A 91 -18.21 12.64 9.17
CA ALA A 91 -17.68 11.46 8.49
C ALA A 91 -18.78 10.43 8.17
N LYS A 92 -19.84 10.34 8.98
CA LYS A 92 -21.03 9.51 8.68
C LYS A 92 -21.82 10.05 7.50
N GLU A 93 -22.00 11.37 7.41
CA GLU A 93 -22.70 12.03 6.30
C GLU A 93 -21.98 11.82 4.97
N TYR A 94 -20.64 11.91 4.96
CA TYR A 94 -19.84 11.71 3.75
C TYR A 94 -19.54 10.25 3.42
N LYS A 95 -19.96 9.30 4.26
CA LYS A 95 -19.60 7.88 4.11
C LYS A 95 -19.92 7.34 2.72
N SER A 96 -21.14 7.56 2.21
CA SER A 96 -21.55 7.12 0.87
C SER A 96 -20.67 7.71 -0.22
N THR A 97 -20.42 9.03 -0.18
CA THR A 97 -19.56 9.72 -1.16
C THR A 97 -18.12 9.23 -1.12
N CYS A 98 -17.57 8.97 0.07
CA CYS A 98 -16.23 8.41 0.20
C CYS A 98 -16.16 6.97 -0.30
N GLN A 99 -17.17 6.14 -0.05
CA GLN A 99 -17.26 4.79 -0.61
C GLN A 99 -17.27 4.81 -2.15
N GLU A 100 -18.09 5.67 -2.75
CA GLU A 100 -18.12 5.85 -4.22
C GLU A 100 -16.75 6.28 -4.78
N GLN A 101 -16.05 7.19 -4.10
CA GLN A 101 -14.71 7.62 -4.49
C GLN A 101 -13.70 6.48 -4.38
N ILE A 102 -13.74 5.67 -3.33
CA ILE A 102 -12.86 4.52 -3.14
C ILE A 102 -13.13 3.43 -4.19
N ASP A 103 -14.40 3.14 -4.47
CA ASP A 103 -14.79 2.18 -5.52
C ASP A 103 -14.37 2.67 -6.92
N GLY A 104 -14.48 3.98 -7.17
CA GLY A 104 -13.94 4.61 -8.37
C GLY A 104 -12.41 4.52 -8.46
N LEU A 105 -11.72 4.68 -7.32
CA LEU A 105 -10.27 4.62 -7.22
C LEU A 105 -9.73 3.21 -7.54
N ALA A 106 -10.46 2.15 -7.19
CA ALA A 106 -10.09 0.77 -7.52
C ALA A 106 -9.91 0.51 -9.03
N LYS A 107 -10.49 1.33 -9.90
CA LYS A 107 -10.30 1.27 -11.36
C LYS A 107 -9.01 1.94 -11.83
N ARG A 108 -8.38 2.75 -10.97
CA ARG A 108 -7.19 3.55 -11.24
C ARG A 108 -5.97 3.07 -10.48
N ILE A 109 -6.13 2.68 -9.21
CA ILE A 109 -5.04 2.30 -8.33
C ILE A 109 -5.35 0.96 -7.69
N THR A 110 -4.40 0.03 -7.76
CA THR A 110 -4.48 -1.24 -7.02
C THR A 110 -3.15 -1.53 -6.34
N PHE A 111 -3.22 -2.25 -5.23
CA PHE A 111 -2.05 -2.76 -4.53
C PHE A 111 -2.15 -4.28 -4.39
N LYS A 112 -1.06 -4.99 -4.69
CA LYS A 112 -0.95 -6.44 -4.48
C LYS A 112 0.28 -6.74 -3.63
N LEU A 113 0.09 -7.44 -2.52
CA LEU A 113 1.16 -8.11 -1.79
C LEU A 113 1.12 -9.60 -2.13
N ASP A 114 2.18 -10.10 -2.76
CA ASP A 114 2.28 -11.49 -3.24
C ASP A 114 3.49 -12.19 -2.63
N ALA A 115 3.28 -12.83 -1.47
CA ALA A 115 4.29 -13.58 -0.73
C ALA A 115 3.76 -14.93 -0.19
N PRO A 116 3.07 -15.76 -1.01
CA PRO A 116 2.42 -16.97 -0.52
C PRO A 116 3.40 -18.04 -0.02
N SER A 117 4.64 -18.06 -0.54
CA SER A 117 5.69 -19.01 -0.19
C SER A 117 6.63 -18.53 0.92
N ILE A 118 6.45 -17.32 1.44
CA ILE A 118 7.31 -16.75 2.48
C ILE A 118 6.75 -17.12 3.85
N ALA A 119 7.37 -18.08 4.52
CA ALA A 119 7.06 -18.41 5.91
C ALA A 119 7.48 -17.28 6.85
N LYS A 120 6.73 -17.10 7.94
CA LYS A 120 7.09 -16.10 8.96
C LYS A 120 8.32 -16.53 9.76
N ASN A 121 9.31 -15.65 9.79
CA ASN A 121 10.36 -15.54 10.79
C ASN A 121 10.59 -14.03 11.06
N PRO A 122 11.41 -13.64 12.06
CA PRO A 122 11.62 -12.23 12.38
C PRO A 122 12.08 -11.39 11.17
N ASP A 123 13.04 -11.89 10.40
CA ASP A 123 13.59 -11.18 9.24
C ASP A 123 12.56 -11.05 8.11
N SER A 124 11.87 -12.15 7.79
CA SER A 124 10.92 -12.15 6.68
C SER A 124 9.70 -11.30 6.92
N PHE A 125 9.22 -11.28 8.16
CA PHE A 125 8.13 -10.42 8.56
C PHE A 125 8.55 -8.95 8.54
N ASN A 126 9.69 -8.61 9.15
CA ASN A 126 10.19 -7.24 9.21
C ASN A 126 10.52 -6.67 7.83
N LEU A 127 11.15 -7.47 6.96
CA LEU A 127 11.48 -7.04 5.60
C LEU A 127 10.23 -6.86 4.75
N THR A 128 9.28 -7.80 4.80
CA THR A 128 8.04 -7.68 4.01
C THR A 128 7.23 -6.45 4.42
N MET A 129 7.07 -6.22 5.73
CA MET A 129 6.41 -5.01 6.24
C MET A 129 7.24 -3.74 6.01
N GLY A 130 8.58 -3.86 6.04
CA GLY A 130 9.52 -2.79 5.72
C GLY A 130 9.40 -2.31 4.27
N TYR A 131 9.34 -3.24 3.32
CA TYR A 131 9.09 -2.92 1.91
C TYR A 131 7.73 -2.26 1.72
N LEU A 132 6.66 -2.80 2.32
CA LEU A 132 5.32 -2.23 2.29
C LEU A 132 5.30 -0.79 2.80
N THR A 133 5.90 -0.54 3.97
CA THR A 133 5.94 0.80 4.59
C THR A 133 6.83 1.78 3.82
N THR A 134 7.88 1.31 3.15
CA THR A 134 8.73 2.16 2.30
C THR A 134 8.01 2.57 1.01
N ILE A 135 7.22 1.65 0.43
CA ILE A 135 6.32 2.00 -0.68
C ILE A 135 5.28 3.02 -0.19
N ALA A 136 4.70 2.82 1.00
CA ALA A 136 3.79 3.80 1.58
C ALA A 136 4.44 5.18 1.75
N ASP A 137 5.70 5.23 2.17
CA ASP A 137 6.44 6.50 2.30
C ASP A 137 6.67 7.22 0.97
N PHE A 138 6.75 6.49 -0.13
CA PHE A 138 6.81 7.08 -1.46
C PHE A 138 5.49 7.77 -1.84
N PHE A 139 4.33 7.19 -1.49
CA PHE A 139 3.01 7.72 -1.87
C PHE A 139 2.40 8.67 -0.83
N GLY A 140 2.89 8.63 0.40
CA GLY A 140 2.33 9.40 1.51
C GLY A 140 2.49 10.92 1.39
N SER A 141 1.73 11.63 2.23
CA SER A 141 1.67 13.09 2.30
C SER A 141 3.00 13.79 2.52
N ARG A 142 3.97 13.14 3.17
CA ARG A 142 5.33 13.67 3.40
C ARG A 142 6.32 13.36 2.27
N SER A 143 5.91 12.63 1.25
CA SER A 143 6.77 12.31 0.11
C SER A 143 7.11 13.57 -0.68
N LYS A 144 8.41 13.84 -0.82
CA LYS A 144 8.90 14.88 -1.74
C LYS A 144 8.44 14.62 -3.17
N TYR A 145 8.41 13.35 -3.61
CA TYR A 145 8.03 13.00 -4.97
C TYR A 145 6.59 13.41 -5.26
N ILE A 146 5.67 13.12 -4.33
CA ILE A 146 4.26 13.49 -4.50
C ILE A 146 4.06 15.01 -4.38
N ALA A 147 4.78 15.66 -3.46
CA ALA A 147 4.78 17.12 -3.33
C ALA A 147 5.27 17.82 -4.61
N ASP A 148 6.29 17.27 -5.26
CA ASP A 148 6.86 17.76 -6.52
C ASP A 148 6.01 17.37 -7.75
N GLY A 149 4.80 16.85 -7.54
CA GLY A 149 3.84 16.59 -8.61
C GLY A 149 4.06 15.28 -9.36
N TRP A 150 4.82 14.31 -8.82
CA TRP A 150 4.97 12.99 -9.43
C TRP A 150 3.60 12.34 -9.70
N ARG A 151 3.39 11.84 -10.91
CA ARG A 151 2.20 11.06 -11.29
C ARG A 151 2.63 9.85 -12.13
N PRO A 152 1.95 8.70 -12.07
CA PRO A 152 2.30 7.56 -12.91
C PRO A 152 2.26 7.94 -14.40
N LYS A 153 3.12 7.31 -15.21
CA LYS A 153 3.12 7.49 -16.67
C LYS A 153 1.86 6.95 -17.32
N GLY A 154 1.35 5.82 -16.84
CA GLY A 154 0.09 5.26 -17.28
C GLY A 154 -1.12 5.94 -16.62
N ASP A 155 -2.31 5.69 -17.17
CA ASP A 155 -3.59 6.18 -16.62
C ASP A 155 -4.05 5.39 -15.39
N LYS A 156 -3.37 4.28 -15.11
CA LYS A 156 -3.56 3.40 -13.95
C LYS A 156 -2.22 3.17 -13.26
N LEU A 157 -2.29 2.75 -12.00
CA LEU A 157 -1.16 2.38 -11.17
C LEU A 157 -1.46 1.10 -10.40
N ASN A 158 -0.87 -0.01 -10.85
CA ASN A 158 -0.89 -1.29 -10.18
C ASN A 158 0.45 -1.49 -9.47
N ILE A 159 0.42 -1.53 -8.15
CA ILE A 159 1.62 -1.69 -7.33
C ILE A 159 1.68 -3.15 -6.87
N VAL A 160 2.74 -3.86 -7.20
CA VAL A 160 2.96 -5.25 -6.80
C VAL A 160 4.19 -5.31 -5.89
N LEU A 161 4.02 -5.74 -4.66
CA LEU A 161 5.10 -6.11 -3.75
C LEU A 161 5.22 -7.64 -3.72
N ALA A 162 6.33 -8.16 -4.23
CA ALA A 162 6.59 -9.60 -4.33
C ALA A 162 7.98 -9.94 -3.77
N PRO A 163 8.15 -10.06 -2.44
CA PRO A 163 9.38 -10.54 -1.82
C PRO A 163 9.65 -12.00 -2.21
N LEU A 164 10.93 -12.34 -2.41
CA LEU A 164 11.36 -13.66 -2.86
C LEU A 164 12.51 -14.17 -1.99
N VAL A 165 12.50 -15.45 -1.62
CA VAL A 165 13.60 -16.09 -0.87
C VAL A 165 14.90 -16.10 -1.68
N THR A 166 14.79 -16.20 -3.01
CA THR A 166 15.92 -16.32 -3.94
C THR A 166 16.47 -14.97 -4.41
N ALA A 167 15.81 -13.86 -4.09
CA ALA A 167 16.30 -12.56 -4.48
C ALA A 167 17.58 -12.21 -3.72
N THR A 168 18.58 -11.68 -4.44
CA THR A 168 19.86 -11.25 -3.88
C THR A 168 19.94 -9.74 -3.67
N GLY A 169 18.95 -9.00 -4.16
CA GLY A 169 18.85 -7.55 -4.06
C GLY A 169 17.43 -7.07 -4.36
N VAL A 170 17.16 -5.79 -4.04
CA VAL A 170 15.88 -5.16 -4.40
C VAL A 170 15.85 -4.81 -5.88
N LYS A 171 14.74 -5.11 -6.54
CA LYS A 171 14.45 -4.73 -7.92
C LYS A 171 13.11 -4.03 -7.98
N VAL A 172 13.08 -2.89 -8.65
CA VAL A 172 11.83 -2.19 -9.02
C VAL A 172 11.73 -2.18 -10.54
N ALA A 173 10.70 -2.85 -11.06
CA ALA A 173 10.47 -2.97 -12.49
C ALA A 173 9.13 -2.34 -12.85
N TRP A 174 9.17 -1.42 -13.82
CA TRP A 174 7.96 -0.84 -14.42
C TRP A 174 7.61 -1.59 -15.70
N SER A 175 6.32 -1.82 -15.93
CA SER A 175 5.83 -2.26 -17.23
C SER A 175 6.06 -1.18 -18.29
N THR A 176 6.13 -1.60 -19.55
CA THR A 176 6.40 -0.69 -20.69
C THR A 176 5.36 0.43 -20.80
N ASP A 177 4.10 0.15 -20.47
CA ASP A 177 3.00 1.13 -20.46
C ASP A 177 3.00 2.04 -19.22
N GLY A 178 3.93 1.83 -18.28
CA GLY A 178 4.03 2.59 -17.04
C GLY A 178 2.85 2.43 -16.09
N GLN A 179 1.99 1.41 -16.30
CA GLN A 179 0.81 1.18 -15.46
C GLN A 179 1.07 0.24 -14.29
N THR A 180 2.11 -0.59 -14.34
CA THR A 180 2.41 -1.57 -13.29
C THR A 180 3.83 -1.39 -12.79
N VAL A 181 4.00 -1.38 -11.48
CA VAL A 181 5.31 -1.45 -10.83
C VAL A 181 5.39 -2.68 -9.96
N THR A 182 6.44 -3.47 -10.15
CA THR A 182 6.75 -4.63 -9.31
C THR A 182 7.99 -4.33 -8.50
N VAL A 183 7.83 -4.30 -7.19
CA VAL A 183 8.91 -4.25 -6.19
C VAL A 183 9.15 -5.67 -5.69
N SER A 184 10.33 -6.21 -5.95
CA SER A 184 10.78 -7.47 -5.38
C SER A 184 12.09 -7.28 -4.62
N GLY A 185 12.36 -8.17 -3.68
CA GLY A 185 13.55 -8.12 -2.85
C GLY A 185 13.71 -9.38 -2.02
N PRO A 186 14.87 -9.55 -1.37
CA PRO A 186 15.12 -10.70 -0.52
C PRO A 186 14.10 -10.74 0.62
N ALA A 187 13.53 -11.92 0.84
CA ALA A 187 12.51 -12.11 1.88
C ALA A 187 13.10 -12.55 3.23
N ASN A 188 14.40 -12.79 3.36
CA ASN A 188 14.99 -13.37 4.57
C ASN A 188 16.34 -12.76 4.95
N LYS A 189 16.81 -11.76 4.19
CA LYS A 189 18.10 -11.12 4.43
C LYS A 189 18.04 -9.67 3.99
N GLU A 190 18.32 -8.75 4.91
CA GLU A 190 18.43 -7.35 4.56
C GLU A 190 19.63 -7.10 3.64
N VAL A 191 19.45 -6.23 2.65
CA VAL A 191 20.51 -5.79 1.74
C VAL A 191 20.73 -4.28 1.91
N PRO A 192 21.99 -3.80 2.00
CA PRO A 192 22.26 -2.38 2.18
C PRO A 192 21.57 -1.50 1.13
N GLY A 193 20.98 -0.38 1.56
CA GLY A 193 20.33 0.59 0.67
C GLY A 193 19.03 0.12 0.01
N TRP A 194 18.40 -0.95 0.52
CA TRP A 194 17.15 -1.49 -0.02
C TRP A 194 16.03 -0.43 -0.11
N ASN A 195 15.95 0.46 0.88
CA ASN A 195 14.97 1.54 0.94
C ASN A 195 15.16 2.53 -0.22
N ASP A 196 16.40 2.98 -0.45
CA ASP A 196 16.73 3.91 -1.53
C ASP A 196 16.50 3.27 -2.90
N ALA A 197 16.78 1.96 -3.03
CA ALA A 197 16.49 1.21 -4.24
C ALA A 197 14.98 1.20 -4.56
N ILE A 198 14.11 1.04 -3.55
CA ILE A 198 12.65 1.14 -3.71
C ILE A 198 12.27 2.56 -4.15
N LEU A 199 12.67 3.58 -3.39
CA LEU A 199 12.26 4.97 -3.62
C LEU A 199 12.70 5.49 -4.99
N ASN A 200 13.98 5.28 -5.34
CA ASN A 200 14.52 5.68 -6.64
C ASN A 200 13.92 4.86 -7.79
N GLY A 201 13.59 3.58 -7.54
CA GLY A 201 12.91 2.73 -8.50
C GLY A 201 11.49 3.19 -8.81
N LEU A 202 10.71 3.55 -7.78
CA LEU A 202 9.35 4.08 -7.92
C LEU A 202 9.36 5.43 -8.67
N ALA A 203 10.32 6.30 -8.35
CA ALA A 203 10.46 7.61 -8.98
C ALA A 203 10.54 7.55 -10.53
N LYS A 204 11.21 6.52 -11.08
CA LYS A 204 11.39 6.33 -12.54
C LYS A 204 10.08 6.12 -13.32
N GLY A 205 9.02 5.66 -12.65
CA GLY A 205 7.70 5.45 -13.27
C GLY A 205 6.86 6.70 -13.42
N GLY A 206 7.33 7.84 -12.93
CA GLY A 206 6.58 9.08 -12.95
C GLY A 206 6.74 9.88 -14.23
N LYS A 207 5.67 10.58 -14.62
CA LYS A 207 5.77 11.87 -15.29
C LYS A 207 6.20 12.86 -14.21
N GLY A 208 7.35 13.51 -14.39
CA GLY A 208 7.69 14.62 -13.51
C GLY A 208 6.60 15.69 -13.62
N GLY A 209 6.11 16.19 -12.48
CA GLY A 209 5.63 17.56 -12.45
C GLY A 209 6.81 18.39 -12.93
N ALA A 210 6.62 19.19 -13.97
CA ALA A 210 7.72 19.90 -14.60
C ALA A 210 8.55 20.61 -13.51
N ALA A 211 9.86 20.37 -13.52
CA ALA A 211 10.78 21.49 -13.39
C ALA A 211 10.47 22.44 -14.56
N ALA A 212 9.38 23.19 -14.43
CA ALA A 212 9.13 24.38 -15.19
C ALA A 212 9.68 25.52 -14.34
N LYS A 213 10.82 26.06 -14.80
CA LYS A 213 11.45 27.35 -14.46
C LYS A 213 12.29 27.35 -13.17
N ASN A 214 13.54 27.79 -13.14
CA ASN A 214 14.40 28.52 -14.10
C ASN A 214 15.82 27.97 -14.05
#